data_AF-H3ALJ3-F1
#
_entry.id   AF-H3ALJ3-F1
#
_cell.length_a   1.000
_cell.length_b   1.000
_cell.length_c   1.000
_cell.angle_alpha   90.00
_cell.angle_beta   90.00
_cell.angle_gamma   90.00
#
_symmetry.space_group_name_H-M   'P 1'
#
loop_
_entity.id
_entity.type
_entity.pdbx_description
1 polymer ?
#
loop_
_entity_poly.entity_id
_entity_poly.type
_entity_poly.pdbx_seq_one_letter_code
_entity_poly.pdbx_strand_id
1 'polypeptide(L)'
;LPGDSRTKIAFITYDSMIHFYSFQEGASQPQMLVVSDIDDVFIPMPENLLVNLNESKELVHDLLKILPKMFTHTMETQSALGPALQAAFKLVSSTGGRVAVFQTQLPSVGAGALKSREDPNQRASAKVSETIRSNRLITFLYLSGKEFIKKFVCVNLCLYMKEIIDGTNYSFNYRYSAGCIYYYPSYHQQHNPVQVEKFQKELKRYLTRKIGFEAVMRIRCTKGLSIHTFHGNFFVRSTDLLSLPNVNPDAGFAVQMSIEDNLTDMQVVSFQAALLYTSSKGERRIRVHTMCLPVVSSLADIYAGADVQAIIGLLANMGVDRSVSASLSDARDALVNAVIDSLSAYRSSVLSGQQPGLMTPSSLRLFPLFVLALLKQKAFRTGTSTRLDDRVYAMCQVKSQALVYLMLMVHPNLYRVDKLTDEFRLSDTSFVESPFLLQGAMNIGDKTIPQPPLLQLSVEKLSKDGAFLMDAGSVMFLWIGRNCEQTFLSQVLGVPSYAAIPQNMILR
;
A
#
# COMPACT_ATOMS: atom_id res chain seq x y z
N LEU A 1 5.61 13.75 16.97
CA LEU A 1 6.42 12.98 16.00
C LEU A 1 7.28 11.99 16.79
N PRO A 2 7.54 10.76 16.31
CA PRO A 2 8.53 9.88 16.92
C PRO A 2 9.91 10.54 16.89
N GLY A 3 10.59 10.56 18.03
CA GLY A 3 11.87 11.24 18.17
C GLY A 3 12.19 11.48 19.65
N ASP A 4 13.35 12.09 19.90
CA ASP A 4 13.76 12.63 21.19
C ASP A 4 14.18 14.11 21.05
N SER A 5 14.95 14.64 21.99
CA SER A 5 15.42 16.04 21.99
C SER A 5 16.31 16.41 20.80
N ARG A 6 16.79 15.44 20.01
CA ARG A 6 17.64 15.65 18.84
C ARG A 6 16.86 15.68 17.52
N THR A 7 15.53 15.58 17.58
CA THR A 7 14.68 15.54 16.39
C THR A 7 14.87 16.82 15.56
N LYS A 8 15.31 16.66 14.32
CA LYS A 8 15.43 17.79 13.38
C LYS A 8 14.28 17.80 12.37
N ILE A 9 13.92 19.00 11.91
CA ILE A 9 12.89 19.21 10.90
C ILE A 9 13.33 20.30 9.91
N ALA A 10 12.87 20.17 8.66
CA ALA A 10 13.06 21.15 7.61
C ALA A 10 11.79 21.25 6.76
N PHE A 11 11.58 22.40 6.14
CA PHE A 11 10.45 22.67 5.26
C PHE A 11 10.96 23.21 3.93
N ILE A 12 10.41 22.68 2.85
CA ILE A 12 10.65 23.15 1.48
C ILE A 12 9.29 23.23 0.81
N THR A 13 8.97 24.36 0.18
CA THR A 13 7.89 24.46 -0.81
C THR A 13 8.50 24.70 -2.19
N TYR A 14 7.75 24.43 -3.24
CA TYR A 14 8.25 24.56 -4.61
C TYR A 14 7.09 24.79 -5.58
N ASP A 15 7.38 25.53 -6.65
CA ASP A 15 6.53 25.78 -7.82
C ASP A 15 7.42 25.79 -9.08
N SER A 16 7.61 26.92 -9.77
CA SER A 16 8.67 27.10 -10.75
C SER A 16 10.05 27.24 -10.09
N MET A 17 10.08 27.62 -8.81
CA MET A 17 11.29 27.82 -7.99
C MET A 17 11.28 26.92 -6.75
N ILE A 18 12.39 26.91 -5.99
CA ILE A 18 12.50 26.19 -4.71
C ILE A 18 12.51 27.21 -3.57
N HIS A 19 11.67 27.01 -2.56
CA HIS A 19 11.60 27.86 -1.38
C HIS A 19 12.05 27.10 -0.13
N PHE A 20 13.10 27.60 0.50
CA PHE A 20 13.58 27.13 1.80
C PHE A 20 13.07 28.02 2.92
N TYR A 21 12.89 27.47 4.11
CA TYR A 21 12.49 28.25 5.29
C TYR A 21 13.59 28.18 6.36
N SER A 22 14.14 29.35 6.69
CA SER A 22 15.18 29.54 7.68
C SER A 22 14.59 29.83 9.06
N PHE A 23 15.11 29.14 10.07
CA PHE A 23 14.72 29.25 11.47
C PHE A 23 15.90 29.72 12.32
N GLN A 24 16.47 30.87 11.96
CA GLN A 24 17.60 31.45 12.68
C GLN A 24 17.25 31.70 14.15
N GLU A 25 18.16 31.35 15.06
CA GLU A 25 17.99 31.59 16.48
C GLU A 25 17.89 33.10 16.78
N GLY A 26 16.91 33.49 17.60
CA GLY A 26 16.60 34.90 17.89
C GLY A 26 15.75 35.62 16.85
N ALA A 27 15.42 34.99 15.71
CA ALA A 27 14.46 35.56 14.77
C ALA A 27 13.04 35.57 15.37
N SER A 28 12.26 36.61 15.08
CA SER A 28 10.86 36.70 15.49
C SER A 28 9.91 35.97 14.56
N GLN A 29 10.31 35.72 13.30
CA GLN A 29 9.53 35.04 12.28
C GLN A 29 10.44 34.22 11.35
N PRO A 30 9.94 33.11 10.76
CA PRO A 30 10.69 32.32 9.79
C PRO A 30 10.94 33.12 8.49
N GLN A 31 12.15 33.03 7.94
CA GLN A 31 12.52 33.71 6.69
C GLN A 31 12.45 32.74 5.50
N MET A 32 11.77 33.14 4.43
CA MET A 32 11.74 32.39 3.17
C MET A 32 12.95 32.77 2.30
N LEU A 33 13.69 31.76 1.83
CA LEU A 33 14.83 31.89 0.92
C LEU A 33 14.46 31.25 -0.42
N VAL A 34 14.44 32.03 -1.49
CA VAL A 34 14.04 31.58 -2.83
C VAL A 34 15.26 31.26 -3.68
N VAL A 35 15.29 30.08 -4.26
CA VAL A 35 16.30 29.65 -5.24
C VAL A 35 15.60 29.46 -6.58
N SER A 36 15.90 30.36 -7.52
CA SER A 36 15.32 30.37 -8.87
C SER A 36 16.10 29.47 -9.85
N ASP A 37 17.38 29.20 -9.58
CA ASP A 37 18.17 28.27 -10.39
C ASP A 37 17.83 26.82 -10.01
N ILE A 38 17.05 26.18 -10.86
CA ILE A 38 16.59 24.80 -10.69
C ILE A 38 17.46 23.78 -11.42
N ASP A 39 18.43 24.23 -12.22
CA ASP A 39 19.35 23.36 -12.96
C ASP A 39 20.59 23.03 -12.13
N ASP A 40 21.11 23.98 -11.33
CA ASP A 40 22.15 23.75 -10.32
C ASP A 40 21.65 24.07 -8.89
N VAL A 41 20.86 23.14 -8.35
CA VAL A 41 20.24 23.29 -7.04
C VAL A 41 21.29 23.33 -5.92
N PHE A 42 21.38 24.44 -5.18
CA PHE A 42 22.21 24.56 -3.97
C PHE A 42 21.37 24.76 -2.70
N ILE A 43 21.99 24.59 -1.53
CA ILE A 43 21.34 24.77 -0.22
C ILE A 43 21.74 26.13 0.35
N PRO A 44 20.82 27.12 0.42
CA PRO A 44 21.12 28.41 1.01
C PRO A 44 21.16 28.30 2.55
N MET A 45 22.22 28.78 3.19
CA MET A 45 22.36 28.79 4.65
C MET A 45 22.02 27.44 5.34
N PRO A 46 22.78 26.34 5.09
CA PRO A 46 22.41 24.99 5.52
C PRO A 46 22.13 24.83 7.03
N GLU A 47 22.82 25.60 7.87
CA GLU A 47 22.74 25.52 9.33
C GLU A 47 21.36 25.88 9.88
N ASN A 48 20.64 26.78 9.20
CA ASN A 48 19.37 27.32 9.67
C ASN A 48 18.14 26.66 9.02
N LEU A 49 18.33 25.65 8.18
CA LEU A 49 17.25 24.98 7.44
C LEU A 49 16.81 23.67 8.08
N LEU A 50 17.75 22.86 8.56
CA LEU A 50 17.50 21.60 9.26
C LEU A 50 17.72 21.78 10.76
N VAL A 51 16.71 22.32 11.44
CA VAL A 51 16.79 22.79 12.82
C VAL A 51 16.22 21.80 13.82
N ASN A 52 16.63 21.92 15.09
CA ASN A 52 16.06 21.13 16.17
C ASN A 52 14.61 21.55 16.42
N LEU A 53 13.69 20.57 16.37
CA LEU A 53 12.26 20.80 16.53
C LEU A 53 11.89 21.36 17.91
N ASN A 54 12.62 20.99 18.96
CA ASN A 54 12.33 21.45 20.31
C ASN A 54 12.77 22.90 20.53
N GLU A 55 13.93 23.27 19.99
CA GLU A 55 14.51 24.62 20.10
C GLU A 55 13.73 25.62 19.22
N SER A 56 13.39 25.24 17.99
CA SER A 56 12.69 26.10 17.03
C SER A 56 11.17 25.91 17.02
N LYS A 57 10.59 25.37 18.10
CA LYS A 57 9.18 24.96 18.14
C LYS A 57 8.20 26.07 17.81
N GLU A 58 8.39 27.25 18.38
CA GLU A 58 7.50 28.41 18.16
C GLU A 58 7.59 28.90 16.71
N LEU A 59 8.80 29.06 16.16
CA LEU A 59 8.98 29.46 14.76
C LEU A 59 8.40 28.43 13.78
N VAL A 60 8.52 27.14 14.06
CA VAL A 60 7.89 26.08 13.26
C VAL A 60 6.37 26.19 13.31
N HIS A 61 5.80 26.45 14.48
CA HIS A 61 4.35 26.63 14.62
C HIS A 61 3.85 27.87 13.88
N ASP A 62 4.60 28.97 13.92
CA ASP A 62 4.29 30.18 13.17
C ASP A 62 4.38 29.95 11.66
N LEU A 63 5.41 29.25 11.18
CA LEU A 63 5.49 28.85 9.77
C LEU A 63 4.24 28.06 9.36
N LEU A 64 3.86 27.04 10.14
CA LEU A 64 2.71 26.18 9.82
C LEU A 64 1.37 26.94 9.80
N LYS A 65 1.24 28.05 10.55
CA LYS A 65 0.07 28.93 10.50
C LYS A 65 0.08 29.85 9.28
N ILE A 66 1.25 30.32 8.86
CA ILE A 66 1.40 31.29 7.77
C ILE A 66 1.39 30.58 6.41
N LEU A 67 1.97 29.39 6.30
CA LEU A 67 2.19 28.66 5.04
C LEU A 67 0.91 28.48 4.19
N PRO A 68 -0.27 28.13 4.75
CA PRO A 68 -1.51 28.06 3.97
C PRO A 68 -1.97 29.40 3.38
N LYS A 69 -1.54 30.53 3.96
CA LYS A 69 -1.90 31.89 3.53
C LYS A 69 -0.90 32.49 2.54
N MET A 70 0.35 32.00 2.52
CA MET A 70 1.40 32.56 1.66
C MET A 70 1.07 32.47 0.17
N PHE A 71 0.39 31.39 -0.24
CA PHE A 71 0.18 31.05 -1.66
C PHE A 71 -1.28 31.11 -2.11
N THR A 72 -2.18 31.77 -1.35
CA THR A 72 -3.63 31.76 -1.62
C THR A 72 -4.01 32.33 -3.00
N HIS A 73 -3.24 33.28 -3.52
CA HIS A 73 -3.48 33.93 -4.81
C HIS A 73 -2.29 33.76 -5.76
N THR A 74 -1.54 32.66 -5.63
CA THR A 74 -0.43 32.39 -6.54
C THR A 74 -0.94 32.19 -7.97
N MET A 75 -0.23 32.76 -8.93
CA MET A 75 -0.45 32.56 -10.37
C MET A 75 0.51 31.51 -10.95
N GLU A 76 1.42 30.98 -10.12
CA GLU A 76 2.36 29.94 -10.52
C GLU A 76 1.62 28.64 -10.84
N THR A 77 1.92 28.09 -12.01
CA THR A 77 1.31 26.84 -12.51
C THR A 77 2.33 25.73 -12.69
N GLN A 78 3.62 26.02 -12.53
CA GLN A 78 4.69 25.06 -12.75
C GLN A 78 5.02 24.28 -11.48
N SER A 79 5.72 23.15 -11.64
CA SER A 79 6.12 22.27 -10.53
C SER A 79 7.49 21.64 -10.76
N ALA A 80 8.50 22.13 -10.05
CA ALA A 80 9.89 21.70 -10.06
C ALA A 80 10.19 20.57 -9.06
N LEU A 81 9.46 19.44 -9.14
CA LEU A 81 9.59 18.35 -8.17
C LEU A 81 11.01 17.76 -8.11
N GLY A 82 11.62 17.49 -9.26
CA GLY A 82 12.94 16.86 -9.28
C GLY A 82 14.03 17.72 -8.64
N PRO A 83 14.13 19.02 -9.00
CA PRO A 83 14.98 19.97 -8.29
C PRO A 83 14.69 20.06 -6.78
N ALA A 84 13.41 20.11 -6.38
CA ALA A 84 13.03 20.11 -4.96
C ALA A 84 13.47 18.83 -4.22
N LEU A 85 13.41 17.67 -4.88
CA LEU A 85 13.92 16.41 -4.34
C LEU A 85 15.45 16.39 -4.20
N GLN A 86 16.17 16.97 -5.15
CA GLN A 86 17.63 17.16 -5.05
C GLN A 86 18.00 18.07 -3.88
N ALA A 87 17.27 19.18 -3.70
CA ALA A 87 17.42 20.07 -2.55
C ALA A 87 17.18 19.30 -1.24
N ALA A 88 16.05 18.60 -1.13
CA ALA A 88 15.73 17.80 0.05
C ALA A 88 16.82 16.77 0.33
N PHE A 89 17.29 16.05 -0.69
CA PHE A 89 18.39 15.09 -0.57
C PHE A 89 19.66 15.73 -0.04
N LYS A 90 20.15 16.81 -0.67
CA LYS A 90 21.36 17.51 -0.24
C LYS A 90 21.25 17.92 1.23
N LEU A 91 20.09 18.44 1.65
CA LEU A 91 19.83 18.89 3.02
C LEU A 91 19.90 17.76 4.07
N VAL A 92 19.33 16.58 3.77
CA VAL A 92 19.30 15.46 4.73
C VAL A 92 20.40 14.42 4.53
N SER A 93 21.22 14.56 3.49
CA SER A 93 22.24 13.56 3.10
C SER A 93 23.31 13.28 4.17
N SER A 94 23.56 14.23 5.06
CA SER A 94 24.55 14.10 6.15
C SER A 94 24.05 13.22 7.29
N THR A 95 22.74 13.21 7.55
CA THR A 95 22.13 12.48 8.67
C THR A 95 21.26 11.30 8.23
N GLY A 96 20.86 11.26 6.96
CA GLY A 96 19.73 10.46 6.52
C GLY A 96 18.40 10.98 7.08
N GLY A 97 17.34 10.18 6.94
CA GLY A 97 16.03 10.51 7.49
C GLY A 97 14.88 10.24 6.52
N ARG A 98 13.83 11.05 6.66
CA ARG A 98 12.57 10.86 5.95
C ARG A 98 12.13 12.16 5.27
N VAL A 99 11.99 12.11 3.95
CA VAL A 99 11.40 13.17 3.13
C VAL A 99 9.94 12.81 2.86
N ALA A 100 9.02 13.72 3.18
CA ALA A 100 7.61 13.62 2.89
C ALA A 100 7.25 14.62 1.78
N VAL A 101 6.89 14.09 0.61
CA VAL A 101 6.60 14.88 -0.58
C VAL A 101 5.10 14.95 -0.79
N PHE A 102 4.59 16.16 -0.99
CA PHE A 102 3.19 16.42 -1.30
C PHE A 102 3.15 17.00 -2.72
N GLN A 103 2.51 16.30 -3.64
CA GLN A 103 2.49 16.66 -5.06
C GLN A 103 1.05 16.60 -5.61
N THR A 104 0.63 17.66 -6.28
CA THR A 104 -0.77 17.88 -6.72
C THR A 104 -0.96 17.82 -8.24
N GLN A 105 0.12 18.01 -9.01
CA GLN A 105 0.13 17.97 -10.47
C GLN A 105 1.42 17.35 -11.01
N LEU A 106 1.48 17.02 -12.30
CA LEU A 106 2.71 16.51 -12.90
C LEU A 106 3.88 17.49 -12.71
N PRO A 107 5.10 16.99 -12.39
CA PRO A 107 6.30 17.80 -12.51
C PRO A 107 6.40 18.36 -13.92
N SER A 108 6.51 19.67 -14.07
CA SER A 108 6.42 20.33 -15.37
C SER A 108 7.74 20.97 -15.82
N VAL A 109 8.64 21.29 -14.87
CA VAL A 109 9.91 21.97 -15.12
C VAL A 109 11.07 21.34 -14.36
N GLY A 110 12.29 21.61 -14.82
CA GLY A 110 13.54 21.11 -14.24
C GLY A 110 13.81 19.63 -14.50
N ALA A 111 14.85 19.11 -13.83
CA ALA A 111 15.21 17.70 -13.93
C ALA A 111 14.02 16.81 -13.54
N GLY A 112 13.70 15.80 -14.38
CA GLY A 112 12.56 14.91 -14.13
C GLY A 112 11.18 15.47 -14.54
N ALA A 113 11.10 16.61 -15.24
CA ALA A 113 9.86 17.08 -15.82
C ALA A 113 9.15 16.03 -16.71
N LEU A 114 7.83 15.99 -16.62
CA LEU A 114 6.94 15.05 -17.28
C LEU A 114 6.02 15.73 -18.30
N LYS A 115 5.59 14.97 -19.30
CA LYS A 115 4.57 15.37 -20.27
C LYS A 115 3.38 14.42 -20.16
N SER A 116 2.19 14.94 -20.44
CA SER A 116 0.98 14.11 -20.51
C SER A 116 1.05 13.13 -21.68
N ARG A 117 0.87 11.82 -21.46
CA ARG A 117 0.86 10.81 -22.54
C ARG A 117 -0.19 9.70 -22.37
N GLU A 118 -1.17 9.85 -21.49
CA GLU A 118 -2.24 8.83 -21.39
C GLU A 118 -3.08 8.85 -22.67
N ASP A 119 -3.22 7.70 -23.33
CA ASP A 119 -4.20 7.49 -24.41
C ASP A 119 -5.52 6.96 -23.81
N PRO A 120 -6.60 7.77 -23.79
CA PRO A 120 -7.88 7.35 -23.23
C PRO A 120 -8.47 6.10 -23.90
N ASN A 121 -8.13 5.84 -25.16
CA ASN A 121 -8.66 4.72 -25.94
C ASN A 121 -8.07 3.37 -25.52
N GLN A 122 -6.95 3.37 -24.80
CA GLN A 122 -6.25 2.14 -24.40
C GLN A 122 -6.59 1.68 -22.98
N ARG A 123 -7.39 2.42 -22.22
CA ARG A 123 -7.72 2.15 -20.79
C ARG A 123 -8.34 0.78 -20.50
N ALA A 124 -8.94 0.13 -21.50
CA ALA A 124 -9.55 -1.19 -21.39
C ALA A 124 -8.74 -2.32 -22.05
N SER A 125 -7.69 -1.98 -22.81
CA SER A 125 -6.92 -2.92 -23.63
C SER A 125 -5.97 -3.79 -22.80
N ALA A 126 -5.67 -4.99 -23.29
CA ALA A 126 -4.60 -5.83 -22.76
C ALA A 126 -3.20 -5.36 -23.23
N LYS A 127 -3.12 -4.51 -24.28
CA LYS A 127 -1.88 -3.99 -24.88
C LYS A 127 -1.31 -2.75 -24.19
N VAL A 128 -1.85 -2.35 -23.04
CA VAL A 128 -1.36 -1.21 -22.22
C VAL A 128 0.15 -1.36 -21.91
N SER A 129 0.70 -2.56 -21.99
CA SER A 129 2.12 -2.92 -21.85
C SER A 129 3.11 -2.17 -22.77
N GLU A 130 2.70 -1.64 -23.94
CA GLU A 130 3.62 -0.88 -24.81
C GLU A 130 3.77 0.60 -24.41
N THR A 131 2.69 1.24 -23.94
CA THR A 131 2.75 2.59 -23.35
C THR A 131 3.45 2.58 -21.99
N ILE A 132 3.40 1.45 -21.28
CA ILE A 132 4.13 1.15 -20.03
C ILE A 132 5.66 1.16 -20.20
N ARG A 133 6.19 1.48 -21.41
CA ARG A 133 7.62 1.37 -21.73
C ARG A 133 8.42 2.66 -22.01
N SER A 134 8.03 3.88 -21.61
CA SER A 134 8.99 5.02 -21.76
C SER A 134 8.79 6.22 -20.81
N ASN A 135 9.56 6.38 -19.72
CA ASN A 135 9.49 7.63 -18.92
C ASN A 135 10.83 8.10 -18.25
N ARG A 136 11.08 9.42 -18.24
CA ARG A 136 12.26 10.16 -17.71
C ARG A 136 12.23 10.47 -16.19
N LEU A 137 11.07 10.68 -15.55
CA LEU A 137 11.02 10.98 -14.10
C LEU A 137 11.39 9.77 -13.25
N ILE A 138 10.97 8.57 -13.66
CA ILE A 138 11.30 7.33 -12.94
C ILE A 138 12.80 7.03 -13.08
N THR A 139 13.43 7.32 -14.23
CA THR A 139 14.89 7.25 -14.36
C THR A 139 15.59 8.22 -13.41
N PHE A 140 15.09 9.44 -13.28
CA PHE A 140 15.61 10.41 -12.31
C PHE A 140 15.46 9.90 -10.87
N LEU A 141 14.25 9.52 -10.44
CA LEU A 141 13.99 8.95 -9.12
C LEU A 141 14.76 7.63 -8.88
N TYR A 142 15.04 6.85 -9.92
CA TYR A 142 15.81 5.61 -9.86
C TYR A 142 17.30 5.88 -9.64
N LEU A 143 17.89 6.76 -10.46
CA LEU A 143 19.29 7.15 -10.35
C LEU A 143 19.54 7.84 -9.00
N SER A 144 18.67 8.77 -8.63
CA SER A 144 18.69 9.42 -7.33
C SER A 144 18.41 8.42 -6.19
N GLY A 145 17.45 7.51 -6.32
CA GLY A 145 17.06 6.57 -5.26
C GLY A 145 18.23 5.74 -4.71
N LYS A 146 19.15 5.29 -5.58
CA LYS A 146 20.38 4.61 -5.14
C LYS A 146 21.25 5.47 -4.22
N GLU A 147 21.35 6.77 -4.51
CA GLU A 147 22.08 7.73 -3.68
C GLU A 147 21.35 8.00 -2.36
N PHE A 148 20.02 8.09 -2.40
CA PHE A 148 19.18 8.25 -1.22
C PHE A 148 19.39 7.10 -0.23
N ILE A 149 19.36 5.84 -0.68
CA ILE A 149 19.60 4.68 0.21
C ILE A 149 21.00 4.69 0.80
N LYS A 150 22.02 5.02 0.00
CA LYS A 150 23.41 5.10 0.47
C LYS A 150 23.56 6.09 1.62
N LYS A 151 22.72 7.12 1.66
CA LYS A 151 22.64 8.13 2.71
C LYS A 151 21.48 7.89 3.70
N PHE A 152 20.83 6.73 3.66
CA PHE A 152 19.69 6.39 4.51
C PHE A 152 18.53 7.39 4.48
N VAL A 153 18.26 7.96 3.29
CA VAL A 153 17.11 8.83 3.04
C VAL A 153 15.97 8.03 2.44
N CYS A 154 14.80 8.13 3.07
CA CYS A 154 13.54 7.57 2.58
C CYS A 154 12.65 8.66 2.00
N VAL A 155 12.04 8.44 0.84
CA VAL A 155 11.09 9.37 0.22
C VAL A 155 9.70 8.76 0.25
N ASN A 156 8.75 9.44 0.90
CA ASN A 156 7.33 9.08 0.86
C ASN A 156 6.57 10.10 0.02
N LEU A 157 5.71 9.62 -0.87
CA LEU A 157 5.02 10.46 -1.83
C LEU A 157 3.51 10.44 -1.56
N CYS A 158 2.94 11.63 -1.35
CA CYS A 158 1.50 11.87 -1.24
C CYS A 158 1.03 12.56 -2.52
N LEU A 159 0.21 11.85 -3.31
CA LEU A 159 -0.28 12.27 -4.62
C LEU A 159 -1.75 12.69 -4.52
N TYR A 160 -2.06 13.93 -4.89
CA TYR A 160 -3.42 14.50 -4.83
C TYR A 160 -4.08 14.67 -6.21
N MET A 161 -3.41 14.17 -7.25
CA MET A 161 -3.75 14.49 -8.64
C MET A 161 -5.05 13.82 -9.10
N LYS A 162 -5.76 14.47 -10.03
CA LYS A 162 -6.86 13.86 -10.80
C LYS A 162 -6.34 12.86 -11.85
N GLU A 163 -5.13 13.13 -12.35
CA GLU A 163 -4.39 12.35 -13.33
C GLU A 163 -2.90 12.41 -12.91
N ILE A 164 -2.27 11.26 -12.61
CA ILE A 164 -0.83 11.12 -12.27
C ILE A 164 0.05 11.10 -13.53
N ILE A 165 -0.57 11.13 -14.71
CA ILE A 165 -0.04 10.96 -16.07
C ILE A 165 1.38 10.37 -16.27
N ASP A 166 1.32 9.38 -17.16
CA ASP A 166 2.32 8.67 -17.95
C ASP A 166 2.91 7.46 -17.25
N GLY A 167 2.15 6.37 -17.40
CA GLY A 167 2.55 5.06 -16.93
C GLY A 167 3.84 4.64 -17.59
N THR A 168 4.84 4.53 -16.72
CA THR A 168 5.86 3.49 -16.69
C THR A 168 6.88 3.46 -17.85
N ASN A 169 8.16 3.38 -17.48
CA ASN A 169 8.96 2.21 -17.81
C ASN A 169 9.89 1.89 -16.64
N TYR A 170 10.12 0.58 -16.52
CA TYR A 170 11.02 -0.13 -15.66
C TYR A 170 10.88 0.15 -14.17
N SER A 171 10.15 -0.80 -13.58
CA SER A 171 10.03 -1.11 -12.17
C SER A 171 9.47 0.02 -11.31
N PHE A 172 8.55 -0.37 -10.45
CA PHE A 172 8.01 0.43 -9.35
C PHE A 172 9.19 0.82 -8.43
N ASN A 173 10.02 1.77 -8.86
CA ASN A 173 11.35 2.05 -8.31
C ASN A 173 11.33 3.06 -7.18
N TYR A 174 10.15 3.40 -6.67
CA TYR A 174 9.98 3.86 -5.29
C TYR A 174 10.41 2.78 -4.28
N ARG A 175 10.61 1.53 -4.72
CA ARG A 175 11.30 0.46 -3.97
C ARG A 175 12.67 0.94 -3.45
N TYR A 176 13.38 1.81 -4.17
CA TYR A 176 14.73 2.24 -3.78
C TYR A 176 14.80 3.41 -2.81
N SER A 177 13.78 3.68 -2.01
CA SER A 177 14.00 4.42 -0.76
C SER A 177 13.29 3.76 0.43
N ALA A 178 12.72 2.56 0.22
CA ALA A 178 11.83 1.87 1.15
C ALA A 178 10.63 2.72 1.62
N GLY A 179 10.20 3.68 0.80
CA GLY A 179 9.10 4.60 1.11
C GLY A 179 7.70 4.05 0.83
N CYS A 180 6.70 4.85 1.24
CA CYS A 180 5.28 4.62 1.01
C CYS A 180 4.73 5.58 -0.05
N ILE A 181 3.72 5.13 -0.80
CA ILE A 181 2.91 5.98 -1.70
C ILE A 181 1.49 6.08 -1.13
N TYR A 182 1.01 7.30 -1.00
CA TYR A 182 -0.37 7.64 -0.68
C TYR A 182 -1.01 8.33 -1.88
N TYR A 183 -2.23 7.92 -2.22
CA TYR A 183 -2.95 8.45 -3.38
C TYR A 183 -4.35 8.90 -2.99
N TYR A 184 -4.65 10.16 -3.29
CA TYR A 184 -5.88 10.87 -2.99
C TYR A 184 -6.44 11.45 -4.30
N PRO A 185 -7.14 10.64 -5.11
CA PRO A 185 -7.62 11.06 -6.42
C PRO A 185 -8.60 12.23 -6.29
N SER A 186 -8.40 13.28 -7.10
CA SER A 186 -9.27 14.47 -7.15
C SER A 186 -9.49 15.10 -5.76
N TYR A 187 -8.43 15.18 -4.95
CA TYR A 187 -8.48 15.83 -3.65
C TYR A 187 -8.88 17.29 -3.81
N HIS A 188 -9.88 17.74 -3.04
CA HIS A 188 -10.30 19.13 -3.02
C HIS A 188 -11.04 19.44 -1.71
N GLN A 189 -10.69 20.55 -1.06
CA GLN A 189 -11.23 20.88 0.27
C GLN A 189 -12.77 20.97 0.29
N GLN A 190 -13.35 21.66 -0.70
CA GLN A 190 -14.80 21.87 -0.79
C GLN A 190 -15.52 20.77 -1.59
N HIS A 191 -15.03 20.43 -2.79
CA HIS A 191 -15.69 19.49 -3.69
C HIS A 191 -15.49 18.00 -3.35
N ASN A 192 -14.46 17.65 -2.55
CA ASN A 192 -14.17 16.26 -2.19
C ASN A 192 -13.71 16.12 -0.72
N PRO A 193 -14.58 16.47 0.25
CA PRO A 193 -14.24 16.47 1.67
C PRO A 193 -13.89 15.07 2.21
N VAL A 194 -14.37 13.99 1.57
CA VAL A 194 -14.04 12.60 1.96
C VAL A 194 -12.54 12.33 1.81
N GLN A 195 -11.91 12.80 0.72
CA GLN A 195 -10.46 12.67 0.55
C GLN A 195 -9.68 13.53 1.54
N VAL A 196 -10.24 14.67 1.96
CA VAL A 196 -9.64 15.53 3.01
C VAL A 196 -9.60 14.80 4.34
N GLU A 197 -10.71 14.20 4.75
CA GLU A 197 -10.78 13.46 6.00
C GLU A 197 -9.87 12.22 5.98
N LYS A 198 -9.86 11.49 4.86
CA LYS A 198 -8.94 10.36 4.64
C LYS A 198 -7.49 10.82 4.79
N PHE A 199 -7.10 11.88 4.10
CA PHE A 199 -5.76 12.45 4.20
C PHE A 199 -5.40 12.86 5.63
N GLN A 200 -6.29 13.54 6.35
CA GLN A 200 -6.04 13.94 7.74
C GLN A 200 -5.79 12.74 8.65
N LYS A 201 -6.61 11.69 8.53
CA LYS A 201 -6.46 10.45 9.31
C LYS A 201 -5.16 9.72 8.95
N GLU A 202 -4.86 9.57 7.66
CA GLU A 202 -3.65 8.91 7.18
C GLU A 202 -2.38 9.70 7.52
N LEU A 203 -2.38 11.03 7.37
CA LEU A 203 -1.27 11.89 7.76
C LEU A 203 -1.02 11.81 9.27
N LYS A 204 -2.08 11.84 10.09
CA LYS A 204 -1.96 11.65 11.54
C LYS A 204 -1.26 10.34 11.85
N ARG A 205 -1.69 9.21 11.26
CA ARG A 205 -1.03 7.91 11.42
C ARG A 205 0.42 7.95 10.93
N TYR A 206 0.68 8.52 9.76
CA TYR A 206 2.03 8.60 9.16
C TYR A 206 3.02 9.39 10.03
N LEU A 207 2.54 10.46 10.67
CA LEU A 207 3.33 11.34 11.54
C LEU A 207 3.49 10.78 12.96
N THR A 208 2.57 9.95 13.47
CA THR A 208 2.61 9.45 14.86
C THR A 208 3.02 7.98 15.00
N ARG A 209 2.92 7.16 13.94
CA ARG A 209 3.33 5.76 13.98
C ARG A 209 4.81 5.61 14.32
N LYS A 210 5.18 4.49 14.95
CA LYS A 210 6.58 4.12 15.18
C LYS A 210 7.35 4.08 13.86
N ILE A 211 8.64 4.38 13.91
CA ILE A 211 9.54 4.34 12.75
C ILE A 211 10.92 3.87 13.19
N GLY A 212 11.58 3.10 12.34
CA GLY A 212 12.99 2.76 12.46
C GLY A 212 13.79 3.37 11.31
N PHE A 213 15.01 3.82 11.61
CA PHE A 213 15.94 4.44 10.67
C PHE A 213 17.11 3.51 10.37
N GLU A 214 17.76 3.72 9.22
CA GLU A 214 19.02 3.06 8.83
C GLU A 214 18.94 1.54 8.96
N ALA A 215 17.79 0.99 8.56
CA ALA A 215 17.47 -0.39 8.82
C ALA A 215 18.06 -1.30 7.74
N VAL A 216 18.41 -2.51 8.16
CA VAL A 216 18.73 -3.62 7.27
C VAL A 216 17.98 -4.85 7.75
N MET A 217 17.44 -5.61 6.82
CA MET A 217 16.75 -6.87 7.10
C MET A 217 17.47 -7.99 6.38
N ARG A 218 17.88 -9.02 7.12
CA ARG A 218 18.43 -10.25 6.57
C ARG A 218 17.50 -11.40 6.85
N ILE A 219 17.25 -12.23 5.84
CA ILE A 219 16.49 -13.46 6.01
C ILE A 219 17.45 -14.64 5.84
N ARG A 220 17.50 -15.50 6.85
CA ARG A 220 18.26 -16.74 6.83
C ARG A 220 17.29 -17.91 6.77
N CYS A 221 17.71 -18.98 6.12
CA CYS A 221 16.97 -20.24 6.05
C CYS A 221 17.92 -21.40 6.32
N THR A 222 17.36 -22.54 6.71
CA THR A 222 18.12 -23.80 6.84
C THR A 222 18.85 -24.14 5.54
N LYS A 223 20.05 -24.74 5.64
CA LYS A 223 20.85 -25.17 4.47
C LYS A 223 20.00 -26.03 3.53
N GLY A 224 20.18 -25.84 2.23
CA GLY A 224 19.38 -26.46 1.17
C GLY A 224 18.20 -25.60 0.71
N LEU A 225 17.85 -24.56 1.48
CA LEU A 225 16.93 -23.51 1.04
C LEU A 225 17.71 -22.26 0.61
N SER A 226 17.21 -21.57 -0.41
CA SER A 226 17.74 -20.29 -0.85
C SER A 226 16.64 -19.30 -1.18
N ILE A 227 16.96 -18.01 -1.10
CA ILE A 227 16.04 -16.93 -1.44
C ILE A 227 16.12 -16.69 -2.95
N HIS A 228 15.00 -16.88 -3.64
CA HIS A 228 14.90 -16.66 -5.09
C HIS A 228 14.63 -15.20 -5.43
N THR A 229 13.59 -14.61 -4.81
CA THR A 229 13.17 -13.25 -5.13
C THR A 229 12.49 -12.59 -3.94
N PHE A 230 12.85 -11.35 -3.65
CA PHE A 230 12.14 -10.51 -2.70
C PHE A 230 11.09 -9.65 -3.39
N HIS A 231 9.98 -9.42 -2.70
CA HIS A 231 8.90 -8.55 -3.15
C HIS A 231 8.55 -7.53 -2.04
N GLY A 232 8.61 -6.25 -2.40
CA GLY A 232 8.30 -5.13 -1.51
C GLY A 232 9.17 -3.92 -1.78
N ASN A 233 9.07 -2.90 -0.91
CA ASN A 233 9.80 -1.64 -1.06
C ASN A 233 11.09 -1.66 -0.26
N PHE A 234 12.21 -1.96 -0.93
CA PHE A 234 13.55 -2.02 -0.36
C PHE A 234 14.62 -1.92 -1.45
N PHE A 235 15.88 -1.86 -1.03
CA PHE A 235 17.02 -2.08 -1.90
C PHE A 235 17.77 -3.36 -1.54
N VAL A 236 17.93 -4.23 -2.52
CA VAL A 236 18.67 -5.49 -2.35
C VAL A 236 20.17 -5.18 -2.35
N ARG A 237 20.87 -5.51 -1.26
CA ARG A 237 22.34 -5.39 -1.16
C ARG A 237 23.06 -6.69 -1.51
N SER A 238 22.51 -7.82 -1.09
CA SER A 238 22.94 -9.17 -1.44
C SER A 238 21.71 -10.07 -1.59
N THR A 239 21.92 -11.33 -1.97
CA THR A 239 20.86 -12.34 -2.16
C THR A 239 19.97 -12.54 -0.94
N ASP A 240 20.44 -12.22 0.27
CA ASP A 240 19.73 -12.40 1.53
C ASP A 240 19.56 -11.10 2.36
N LEU A 241 20.08 -9.96 1.89
CA LEU A 241 20.15 -8.71 2.64
C LEU A 241 19.43 -7.56 1.94
N LEU A 242 18.48 -6.98 2.66
CA LEU A 242 17.71 -5.81 2.26
C LEU A 242 18.16 -4.57 3.03
N SER A 243 18.30 -3.46 2.33
CA SER A 243 18.50 -2.12 2.88
C SER A 243 17.17 -1.39 2.91
N LEU A 244 16.82 -0.87 4.08
CA LEU A 244 15.57 -0.20 4.39
C LEU A 244 15.89 1.14 5.07
N PRO A 245 16.11 2.25 4.31
CA PRO A 245 16.39 3.56 4.91
C PRO A 245 15.42 3.93 6.03
N ASN A 246 14.14 3.64 5.82
CA ASN A 246 13.16 3.57 6.89
C ASN A 246 12.43 2.24 6.90
N VAL A 247 12.05 1.81 8.11
CA VAL A 247 11.09 0.74 8.34
C VAL A 247 9.91 1.29 9.13
N ASN A 248 8.70 0.95 8.69
CA ASN A 248 7.47 1.38 9.32
C ASN A 248 6.61 0.15 9.64
N PRO A 249 5.72 0.22 10.65
CA PRO A 249 4.96 -0.93 11.13
C PRO A 249 3.87 -1.42 10.16
N ASP A 250 3.61 -0.67 9.09
CA ASP A 250 2.49 -0.95 8.18
C ASP A 250 2.96 -1.61 6.86
N ALA A 251 4.28 -1.73 6.65
CA ALA A 251 4.87 -2.31 5.45
C ALA A 251 4.96 -3.85 5.52
N GLY A 252 4.42 -4.52 4.51
CA GLY A 252 4.57 -5.95 4.27
C GLY A 252 5.68 -6.26 3.25
N PHE A 253 6.24 -7.47 3.37
CA PHE A 253 7.22 -8.01 2.44
C PHE A 253 6.86 -9.47 2.14
N ALA A 254 7.12 -9.92 0.90
CA ALA A 254 6.98 -11.31 0.50
C ALA A 254 8.29 -11.82 -0.10
N VAL A 255 8.55 -13.13 0.04
CA VAL A 255 9.80 -13.74 -0.41
C VAL A 255 9.47 -15.07 -1.06
N GLN A 256 9.94 -15.24 -2.29
CA GLN A 256 9.93 -16.51 -2.98
C GLN A 256 11.18 -17.29 -2.59
N MET A 257 11.01 -18.53 -2.16
CA MET A 257 12.08 -19.45 -1.77
C MET A 257 12.30 -20.51 -2.86
N SER A 258 13.51 -21.04 -2.91
CA SER A 258 13.91 -22.20 -3.71
C SER A 258 14.47 -23.29 -2.80
N ILE A 259 14.34 -24.55 -3.25
CA ILE A 259 14.99 -25.72 -2.65
C ILE A 259 16.13 -26.10 -3.59
N GLU A 260 17.38 -25.92 -3.14
CA GLU A 260 18.60 -26.22 -3.91
C GLU A 260 19.14 -27.61 -3.57
N ASP A 261 19.08 -28.01 -2.29
CA ASP A 261 19.48 -29.34 -1.83
C ASP A 261 18.27 -30.12 -1.32
N ASN A 262 18.34 -31.45 -1.41
CA ASN A 262 17.29 -32.31 -0.85
C ASN A 262 17.22 -32.15 0.69
N LEU A 263 16.01 -32.03 1.21
CA LEU A 263 15.73 -31.80 2.63
C LEU A 263 15.34 -33.08 3.38
N THR A 264 15.41 -34.25 2.74
CA THR A 264 14.95 -35.54 3.28
C THR A 264 15.56 -35.94 4.62
N ASP A 265 16.77 -35.48 4.91
CA ASP A 265 17.47 -35.81 6.17
C ASP A 265 17.02 -34.91 7.34
N MET A 266 16.21 -33.89 7.06
CA MET A 266 15.74 -32.91 8.03
C MET A 266 14.26 -33.15 8.34
N GLN A 267 13.91 -33.11 9.63
CA GLN A 267 12.50 -33.15 10.05
C GLN A 267 11.86 -31.76 10.07
N VAL A 268 12.67 -30.72 10.26
CA VAL A 268 12.24 -29.34 10.40
C VAL A 268 13.21 -28.42 9.68
N VAL A 269 12.68 -27.46 8.95
CA VAL A 269 13.42 -26.31 8.42
C VAL A 269 13.02 -25.05 9.17
N SER A 270 13.94 -24.08 9.20
CA SER A 270 13.75 -22.81 9.90
C SER A 270 13.99 -21.64 8.96
N PHE A 271 13.23 -20.58 9.19
CA PHE A 271 13.38 -19.27 8.56
C PHE A 271 13.54 -18.24 9.67
N GLN A 272 14.55 -17.38 9.53
CA GLN A 272 14.81 -16.34 10.51
C GLN A 272 14.98 -14.99 9.82
N ALA A 273 14.06 -14.07 10.08
CA ALA A 273 14.17 -12.69 9.68
C ALA A 273 14.78 -11.86 10.82
N ALA A 274 15.93 -11.23 10.57
CA ALA A 274 16.59 -10.32 11.51
C ALA A 274 16.58 -8.90 10.95
N LEU A 275 15.84 -8.01 11.61
CA LEU A 275 15.73 -6.59 11.29
C LEU A 275 16.58 -5.78 12.29
N LEU A 276 17.71 -5.26 11.82
CA LEU A 276 18.55 -4.31 12.55
C LEU A 276 18.10 -2.89 12.18
N TYR A 277 17.83 -2.03 13.15
CA TYR A 277 17.42 -0.65 12.92
C TYR A 277 17.81 0.28 14.06
N THR A 278 17.86 1.58 13.79
CA THR A 278 17.98 2.64 14.79
C THR A 278 16.57 3.09 15.18
N SER A 279 16.22 2.99 16.47
CA SER A 279 14.92 3.45 16.96
C SER A 279 14.82 4.98 16.93
N SER A 280 13.62 5.53 17.07
CA SER A 280 13.42 6.98 17.17
C SER A 280 14.05 7.63 18.42
N LYS A 281 14.58 6.84 19.35
CA LYS A 281 15.35 7.32 20.52
C LYS A 281 16.87 7.18 20.32
N GLY A 282 17.32 6.84 19.10
CA GLY A 282 18.73 6.65 18.75
C GLY A 282 19.38 5.36 19.26
N GLU A 283 18.60 4.42 19.78
CA GLU A 283 19.13 3.10 20.16
C GLU A 283 19.18 2.17 18.95
N ARG A 284 20.30 1.46 18.77
CA ARG A 284 20.42 0.39 17.77
C ARG A 284 19.79 -0.89 18.32
N ARG A 285 18.77 -1.40 17.64
CA ARG A 285 17.99 -2.57 18.07
C ARG A 285 17.95 -3.63 16.97
N ILE A 286 17.88 -4.90 17.36
CA ILE A 286 17.63 -6.03 16.47
C ILE A 286 16.29 -6.65 16.86
N ARG A 287 15.40 -6.80 15.88
CA ARG A 287 14.17 -7.60 16.01
C ARG A 287 14.34 -8.88 15.22
N VAL A 288 14.09 -10.02 15.85
CA VAL A 288 14.23 -11.34 15.24
C VAL A 288 12.88 -12.03 15.23
N HIS A 289 12.51 -12.60 14.09
CA HIS A 289 11.38 -13.50 13.93
C HIS A 289 11.91 -14.84 13.44
N THR A 290 11.61 -15.91 14.17
CA THR A 290 11.98 -17.29 13.80
C THR A 290 10.71 -18.08 13.56
N MET A 291 10.63 -18.75 12.42
CA MET A 291 9.55 -19.67 12.05
C MET A 291 10.16 -21.03 11.73
N CYS A 292 9.58 -22.10 12.27
CA CYS A 292 9.98 -23.47 11.99
C CYS A 292 8.81 -24.20 11.31
N LEU A 293 9.12 -24.94 10.24
CA LEU A 293 8.14 -25.72 9.48
C LEU A 293 8.59 -27.17 9.37
N PRO A 294 7.67 -28.15 9.46
CA PRO A 294 7.99 -29.56 9.24
C PRO A 294 8.34 -29.82 7.78
N VAL A 295 9.24 -30.76 7.54
CA VAL A 295 9.56 -31.28 6.21
C VAL A 295 8.72 -32.53 5.95
N VAL A 296 8.16 -32.62 4.75
CA VAL A 296 7.32 -33.75 4.33
C VAL A 296 7.77 -34.24 2.96
N SER A 297 7.56 -35.53 2.68
CA SER A 297 7.93 -36.18 1.42
C SER A 297 6.73 -36.59 0.56
N SER A 298 5.51 -36.51 1.08
CA SER A 298 4.29 -36.83 0.35
C SER A 298 3.61 -35.57 -0.21
N LEU A 299 3.08 -35.66 -1.43
CA LEU A 299 2.29 -34.56 -2.02
C LEU A 299 1.01 -34.29 -1.21
N ALA A 300 0.40 -35.32 -0.63
CA ALA A 300 -0.79 -35.19 0.20
C ALA A 300 -0.55 -34.23 1.38
N ASP A 301 0.60 -34.37 2.06
CA ASP A 301 0.97 -33.50 3.18
C ASP A 301 1.30 -32.08 2.73
N ILE A 302 1.91 -31.90 1.54
CA ILE A 302 2.15 -30.57 0.95
C ILE A 302 0.83 -29.83 0.72
N TYR A 303 -0.16 -30.51 0.13
CA TYR A 303 -1.48 -29.90 -0.05
C TYR A 303 -2.14 -29.64 1.31
N ALA A 304 -2.04 -30.54 2.28
CA ALA A 304 -2.63 -30.35 3.60
C ALA A 304 -2.06 -29.12 4.34
N GLY A 305 -0.76 -28.84 4.18
CA GLY A 305 -0.06 -27.71 4.79
C GLY A 305 -0.16 -26.38 4.02
N ALA A 306 -0.90 -26.33 2.90
CA ALA A 306 -0.94 -25.14 2.05
C ALA A 306 -1.78 -24.00 2.66
N ASP A 307 -1.17 -22.83 2.86
CA ASP A 307 -1.88 -21.60 3.20
C ASP A 307 -2.30 -20.85 1.93
N VAL A 308 -3.59 -20.95 1.59
CA VAL A 308 -4.14 -20.34 0.38
C VAL A 308 -4.02 -18.82 0.36
N GLN A 309 -4.10 -18.12 1.49
CA GLN A 309 -3.99 -16.66 1.51
C GLN A 309 -2.54 -16.25 1.27
N ALA A 310 -1.57 -16.92 1.91
CA ALA A 310 -0.16 -16.67 1.68
C ALA A 310 0.24 -16.94 0.22
N ILE A 311 -0.28 -18.02 -0.37
CA ILE A 311 -0.10 -18.34 -1.80
C ILE A 311 -0.61 -17.20 -2.68
N ILE A 312 -1.83 -16.70 -2.42
CA ILE A 312 -2.41 -15.59 -3.17
C ILE A 312 -1.60 -14.30 -3.00
N GLY A 313 -1.12 -14.01 -1.79
CA GLY A 313 -0.27 -12.84 -1.53
C GLY A 313 1.03 -12.89 -2.32
N LEU A 314 1.67 -14.07 -2.41
CA LEU A 314 2.89 -14.26 -3.20
C LEU A 314 2.61 -14.20 -4.71
N LEU A 315 1.56 -14.89 -5.19
CA LEU A 315 1.17 -14.87 -6.60
C LEU A 315 0.78 -13.47 -7.07
N ALA A 316 0.10 -12.67 -6.24
CA ALA A 316 -0.19 -11.28 -6.54
C ALA A 316 1.10 -10.46 -6.75
N ASN A 317 2.10 -10.66 -5.88
CA ASN A 317 3.40 -10.01 -6.01
C ASN A 317 4.15 -10.42 -7.29
N MET A 318 4.15 -11.71 -7.62
CA MET A 318 4.74 -12.25 -8.85
C MET A 318 3.99 -11.76 -10.10
N GLY A 319 2.66 -11.68 -10.03
CA GLY A 319 1.80 -11.16 -11.10
C GLY A 319 2.10 -9.70 -11.40
N VAL A 320 2.31 -8.86 -10.37
CA VAL A 320 2.74 -7.46 -10.57
C VAL A 320 4.09 -7.40 -11.28
N ASP A 321 5.07 -8.18 -10.83
CA ASP A 321 6.40 -8.17 -11.44
C ASP A 321 6.34 -8.67 -12.91
N ARG A 322 5.54 -9.71 -13.19
CA ARG A 322 5.31 -10.21 -14.56
C ARG A 322 4.57 -9.22 -15.46
N SER A 323 3.62 -8.47 -14.90
CA SER A 323 2.87 -7.44 -15.65
C SER A 323 3.80 -6.35 -16.18
N VAL A 324 4.86 -6.06 -15.42
CA VAL A 324 5.85 -5.04 -15.75
C VAL A 324 6.98 -5.60 -16.62
N SER A 325 7.46 -6.82 -16.34
CA SER A 325 8.60 -7.41 -17.07
C SER A 325 8.22 -8.03 -18.42
N ALA A 326 6.99 -8.49 -18.57
CA ALA A 326 6.46 -9.09 -19.80
C ALA A 326 5.21 -8.34 -20.28
N SER A 327 4.02 -8.80 -19.89
CA SER A 327 2.76 -8.12 -20.16
C SER A 327 1.69 -8.44 -19.12
N LEU A 328 0.64 -7.60 -19.09
CA LEU A 328 -0.54 -7.85 -18.27
C LEU A 328 -1.26 -9.16 -18.67
N SER A 329 -1.25 -9.51 -19.97
CA SER A 329 -1.83 -10.78 -20.43
C SER A 329 -1.08 -11.96 -19.83
N ASP A 330 0.26 -11.97 -19.97
CA ASP A 330 1.10 -13.07 -19.46
C ASP A 330 0.97 -13.22 -17.94
N ALA A 331 0.82 -12.12 -17.20
CA ALA A 331 0.58 -12.16 -15.77
C ALA A 331 -0.76 -12.83 -15.43
N ARG A 332 -1.82 -12.52 -16.18
CA ARG A 332 -3.16 -13.13 -15.98
C ARG A 332 -3.13 -14.61 -16.32
N ASP A 333 -2.52 -14.98 -17.43
CA ASP A 333 -2.41 -16.38 -17.85
C ASP A 333 -1.60 -17.19 -16.84
N ALA A 334 -0.50 -16.64 -16.31
CA ALA A 334 0.27 -17.28 -15.24
C ALA A 334 -0.54 -17.49 -13.94
N LEU A 335 -1.40 -16.54 -13.56
CA LEU A 335 -2.28 -16.69 -12.40
C LEU A 335 -3.31 -17.81 -12.60
N VAL A 336 -3.88 -17.91 -13.79
CA VAL A 336 -4.80 -19.00 -14.15
C VAL A 336 -4.08 -20.35 -14.17
N ASN A 337 -2.90 -20.41 -14.78
CA ASN A 337 -2.10 -21.63 -14.86
C ASN A 337 -1.70 -22.13 -13.48
N ALA A 338 -1.41 -21.24 -12.52
CA ALA A 338 -1.15 -21.66 -11.14
C ALA A 338 -2.30 -22.49 -10.52
N VAL A 339 -3.56 -22.17 -10.84
CA VAL A 339 -4.73 -22.95 -10.42
C VAL A 339 -4.83 -24.26 -11.19
N ILE A 340 -4.67 -24.21 -12.51
CA ILE A 340 -4.77 -25.39 -13.38
C ILE A 340 -3.71 -26.42 -12.98
N ASP A 341 -2.46 -26.01 -12.90
CA ASP A 341 -1.31 -26.88 -12.66
C ASP A 341 -1.39 -27.50 -11.26
N SER A 342 -1.70 -26.70 -10.23
CA SER A 342 -1.81 -27.18 -8.86
C SER A 342 -2.96 -28.18 -8.66
N LEU A 343 -4.14 -27.94 -9.25
CA LEU A 343 -5.28 -28.84 -9.11
C LEU A 343 -5.16 -30.08 -10.03
N SER A 344 -4.52 -29.93 -11.19
CA SER A 344 -4.18 -31.05 -12.07
C SER A 344 -3.22 -32.02 -11.36
N ALA A 345 -2.16 -31.49 -10.74
CA ALA A 345 -1.21 -32.28 -9.96
C ALA A 345 -1.88 -32.97 -8.75
N TYR A 346 -2.80 -32.29 -8.07
CA TYR A 346 -3.58 -32.91 -6.99
C TYR A 346 -4.41 -34.10 -7.49
N ARG A 347 -5.09 -33.91 -8.62
CA ARG A 347 -5.92 -34.95 -9.23
C ARG A 347 -5.11 -36.16 -9.70
N SER A 348 -3.93 -35.94 -10.30
CA SER A 348 -3.11 -37.02 -10.84
C SER A 348 -2.34 -37.79 -9.76
N SER A 349 -1.92 -37.12 -8.69
CA SER A 349 -0.90 -37.64 -7.79
C SER A 349 -1.38 -37.90 -6.37
N VAL A 350 -2.55 -37.39 -5.97
CA VAL A 350 -3.10 -37.56 -4.61
C VAL A 350 -4.43 -38.30 -4.61
N LEU A 351 -5.32 -38.02 -5.56
CA LEU A 351 -6.63 -38.67 -5.61
C LEU A 351 -6.53 -40.10 -6.12
N SER A 352 -7.20 -41.02 -5.43
CA SER A 352 -7.41 -42.39 -5.88
C SER A 352 -8.75 -42.52 -6.62
N GLY A 353 -8.68 -42.86 -7.91
CA GLY A 353 -9.86 -43.08 -8.76
C GLY A 353 -10.39 -41.83 -9.47
N GLN A 354 -11.12 -42.04 -10.56
CA GLN A 354 -11.73 -40.95 -11.32
C GLN A 354 -13.03 -40.51 -10.66
N GLN A 355 -13.02 -39.32 -10.06
CA GLN A 355 -14.23 -38.65 -9.58
C GLN A 355 -14.71 -37.60 -10.60
N PRO A 356 -16.03 -37.50 -10.86
CA PRO A 356 -16.56 -36.44 -11.70
C PRO A 356 -16.44 -35.07 -11.01
N GLY A 357 -16.17 -34.02 -11.79
CA GLY A 357 -16.06 -32.64 -11.29
C GLY A 357 -14.62 -32.17 -11.01
N LEU A 358 -14.53 -30.92 -10.51
CA LEU A 358 -13.28 -30.28 -10.10
C LEU A 358 -13.03 -30.55 -8.62
N MET A 359 -12.08 -31.44 -8.34
CA MET A 359 -11.72 -31.80 -6.97
C MET A 359 -10.62 -30.88 -6.44
N THR A 360 -10.80 -30.37 -5.23
CA THR A 360 -9.83 -29.50 -4.56
C THR A 360 -9.57 -30.00 -3.14
N PRO A 361 -8.32 -29.98 -2.64
CA PRO A 361 -8.08 -30.25 -1.22
C PRO A 361 -8.69 -29.13 -0.36
N SER A 362 -9.05 -29.45 0.89
CA SER A 362 -9.72 -28.50 1.80
C SER A 362 -8.93 -27.19 1.97
N SER A 363 -7.60 -27.29 2.07
CA SER A 363 -6.67 -26.15 2.15
C SER A 363 -6.74 -25.19 0.96
N LEU A 364 -6.99 -25.71 -0.25
CA LEU A 364 -7.05 -24.92 -1.49
C LEU A 364 -8.48 -24.74 -2.04
N ARG A 365 -9.52 -25.03 -1.25
CA ARG A 365 -10.92 -24.91 -1.71
C ARG A 365 -11.29 -23.50 -2.17
N LEU A 366 -10.65 -22.48 -1.61
CA LEU A 366 -10.85 -21.07 -1.99
C LEU A 366 -9.85 -20.58 -3.05
N PHE A 367 -8.92 -21.43 -3.49
CA PHE A 367 -7.85 -21.00 -4.37
C PHE A 367 -8.35 -20.51 -5.73
N PRO A 368 -9.25 -21.24 -6.45
CA PRO A 368 -9.83 -20.72 -7.69
C PRO A 368 -10.61 -19.42 -7.48
N LEU A 369 -11.32 -19.28 -6.36
CA LEU A 369 -12.09 -18.09 -6.03
C LEU A 369 -11.19 -16.86 -5.84
N PHE A 370 -10.11 -17.00 -5.09
CA PHE A 370 -9.18 -15.89 -4.86
C PHE A 370 -8.39 -15.51 -6.11
N VAL A 371 -8.02 -16.48 -6.96
CA VAL A 371 -7.41 -16.15 -8.26
C VAL A 371 -8.40 -15.42 -9.16
N LEU A 372 -9.67 -15.84 -9.21
CA LEU A 372 -10.71 -15.11 -9.94
C LEU A 372 -10.87 -13.67 -9.41
N ALA A 373 -10.87 -13.50 -8.08
CA ALA A 373 -10.97 -12.20 -7.44
C ALA A 373 -9.75 -11.31 -7.79
N LEU A 374 -8.55 -11.88 -7.76
CA LEU A 374 -7.32 -11.22 -8.15
C LEU A 374 -7.33 -10.77 -9.62
N LEU A 375 -7.81 -11.62 -10.54
CA LEU A 375 -7.97 -11.29 -11.96
C LEU A 375 -8.98 -10.16 -12.21
N LYS A 376 -9.90 -9.89 -11.27
CA LYS A 376 -10.87 -8.79 -11.30
C LYS A 376 -10.41 -7.56 -10.51
N GLN A 377 -9.32 -7.66 -9.77
CA GLN A 377 -8.75 -6.56 -8.98
C GLN A 377 -8.14 -5.50 -9.92
N LYS A 378 -8.12 -4.22 -9.51
CA LYS A 378 -7.69 -3.07 -10.34
C LYS A 378 -6.31 -3.23 -10.99
N ALA A 379 -5.36 -3.92 -10.35
CA ALA A 379 -4.03 -4.21 -10.86
C ALA A 379 -4.10 -5.11 -12.11
N PHE A 380 -4.96 -6.14 -12.10
CA PHE A 380 -4.98 -7.18 -13.14
C PHE A 380 -6.19 -7.17 -14.07
N ARG A 381 -7.25 -6.43 -13.72
CA ARG A 381 -8.50 -6.45 -14.48
C ARG A 381 -8.34 -5.90 -15.89
N THR A 382 -9.02 -6.55 -16.82
CA THR A 382 -9.18 -6.14 -18.22
C THR A 382 -10.67 -6.03 -18.54
N GLY A 383 -11.05 -5.37 -19.63
CA GLY A 383 -12.44 -5.24 -20.08
C GLY A 383 -13.29 -4.16 -19.36
N THR A 384 -12.88 -3.69 -18.18
CA THR A 384 -13.44 -2.47 -17.55
C THR A 384 -12.43 -1.34 -17.64
N SER A 385 -12.88 -0.16 -18.07
CA SER A 385 -12.04 1.04 -18.12
C SER A 385 -11.40 1.31 -16.76
N THR A 386 -10.07 1.38 -16.74
CA THR A 386 -9.29 1.61 -15.52
C THR A 386 -8.26 2.67 -15.84
N ARG A 387 -8.27 3.76 -15.08
CA ARG A 387 -7.22 4.77 -15.18
C ARG A 387 -5.88 4.12 -14.89
N LEU A 388 -4.87 4.51 -15.64
CA LEU A 388 -3.53 3.94 -15.51
C LEU A 388 -2.99 4.14 -14.08
N ASP A 389 -3.27 5.29 -13.50
CA ASP A 389 -2.84 5.67 -12.15
C ASP A 389 -3.46 4.79 -11.06
N ASP A 390 -4.76 4.49 -11.19
CA ASP A 390 -5.47 3.58 -10.28
C ASP A 390 -4.88 2.17 -10.34
N ARG A 391 -4.50 1.72 -11.55
CA ARG A 391 -3.86 0.42 -11.75
C ARG A 391 -2.47 0.39 -11.14
N VAL A 392 -1.66 1.42 -11.41
CA VAL A 392 -0.32 1.55 -10.86
C VAL A 392 -0.40 1.61 -9.34
N TYR A 393 -1.24 2.46 -8.77
CA TYR A 393 -1.43 2.53 -7.33
C TYR A 393 -1.87 1.18 -6.74
N ALA A 394 -2.77 0.45 -7.38
CA ALA A 394 -3.16 -0.89 -6.94
C ALA A 394 -1.97 -1.88 -6.94
N MET A 395 -1.13 -1.85 -7.97
CA MET A 395 0.11 -2.63 -8.02
C MET A 395 1.09 -2.22 -6.89
N CYS A 396 1.20 -0.92 -6.56
CA CYS A 396 2.02 -0.46 -5.44
C CYS A 396 1.55 -1.07 -4.12
N GLN A 397 0.23 -1.03 -3.89
CA GLN A 397 -0.37 -1.58 -2.68
C GLN A 397 -0.12 -3.08 -2.57
N VAL A 398 -0.25 -3.83 -3.67
CA VAL A 398 0.08 -5.28 -3.69
C VAL A 398 1.51 -5.54 -3.23
N LYS A 399 2.47 -4.69 -3.61
CA LYS A 399 3.88 -4.84 -3.20
C LYS A 399 4.14 -4.49 -1.74
N SER A 400 3.38 -3.56 -1.14
CA SER A 400 3.72 -2.99 0.17
C SER A 400 2.76 -3.33 1.31
N GLN A 401 1.58 -3.86 1.03
CA GLN A 401 0.58 -4.18 2.05
C GLN A 401 0.92 -5.47 2.81
N ALA A 402 0.60 -5.49 4.10
CA ALA A 402 0.57 -6.73 4.86
C ALA A 402 -0.53 -7.67 4.33
N LEU A 403 -0.34 -8.98 4.47
CA LEU A 403 -1.23 -9.99 3.88
C LEU A 403 -2.71 -9.77 4.23
N VAL A 404 -3.02 -9.43 5.48
CA VAL A 404 -4.40 -9.20 5.94
C VAL A 404 -5.10 -8.09 5.15
N TYR A 405 -4.42 -6.98 4.88
CA TYR A 405 -4.99 -5.86 4.11
C TYR A 405 -4.99 -6.15 2.60
N LEU A 406 -3.98 -6.87 2.12
CA LEU A 406 -3.96 -7.35 0.74
C LEU A 406 -5.15 -8.26 0.45
N MET A 407 -5.51 -9.17 1.37
CA MET A 407 -6.66 -10.04 1.20
C MET A 407 -7.98 -9.26 1.12
N LEU A 408 -8.17 -8.20 1.92
CA LEU A 408 -9.34 -7.30 1.80
C LEU A 408 -9.39 -6.59 0.44
N MET A 409 -8.23 -6.27 -0.15
CA MET A 409 -8.16 -5.67 -1.48
C MET A 409 -8.42 -6.69 -2.61
N VAL A 410 -8.08 -7.96 -2.41
CA VAL A 410 -8.27 -9.03 -3.39
C VAL A 410 -9.70 -9.54 -3.34
N HIS A 411 -10.18 -9.91 -2.16
CA HIS A 411 -11.52 -10.41 -1.91
C HIS A 411 -12.13 -9.65 -0.72
N PRO A 412 -12.83 -8.53 -0.98
CA PRO A 412 -13.50 -7.74 0.04
C PRO A 412 -14.44 -8.57 0.93
N ASN A 413 -14.63 -8.09 2.15
CA ASN A 413 -15.56 -8.68 3.09
C ASN A 413 -16.93 -8.00 2.95
N LEU A 414 -17.98 -8.78 2.70
CA LEU A 414 -19.35 -8.28 2.59
C LEU A 414 -20.16 -8.72 3.81
N TYR A 415 -20.88 -7.78 4.41
CA TYR A 415 -21.71 -7.99 5.59
C TYR A 415 -23.11 -7.42 5.36
N ARG A 416 -24.14 -8.08 5.91
CA ARG A 416 -25.46 -7.47 6.07
C ARG A 416 -25.49 -6.68 7.38
N VAL A 417 -25.93 -5.43 7.34
CA VAL A 417 -25.83 -4.48 8.46
C VAL A 417 -27.16 -3.84 8.87
N ASP A 418 -28.27 -4.12 8.18
CA ASP A 418 -29.61 -3.68 8.61
C ASP A 418 -30.13 -4.43 9.84
N LYS A 419 -29.58 -5.62 10.13
CA LYS A 419 -30.03 -6.52 11.20
C LYS A 419 -28.86 -6.97 12.06
N LEU A 420 -28.11 -6.01 12.59
CA LEU A 420 -27.03 -6.30 13.53
C LEU A 420 -27.62 -6.71 14.88
N THR A 421 -27.10 -7.79 15.44
CA THR A 421 -27.50 -8.32 16.74
C THR A 421 -26.27 -8.52 17.62
N ASP A 422 -26.45 -8.39 18.94
CA ASP A 422 -25.41 -8.70 19.91
C ASP A 422 -25.24 -10.22 20.10
N GLU A 423 -26.32 -10.98 19.86
CA GLU A 423 -26.37 -12.44 19.92
C GLU A 423 -26.39 -13.05 18.51
N PHE A 424 -25.62 -14.12 18.29
CA PHE A 424 -25.67 -14.89 17.05
C PHE A 424 -26.85 -15.88 17.11
N ARG A 425 -27.86 -15.72 16.26
CA ARG A 425 -28.98 -16.67 16.14
C ARG A 425 -28.70 -17.70 15.04
N LEU A 426 -28.61 -18.96 15.44
CA LEU A 426 -28.42 -20.12 14.53
C LEU A 426 -29.52 -20.26 13.46
N SER A 427 -30.68 -19.62 13.64
CA SER A 427 -31.84 -19.73 12.74
C SER A 427 -31.64 -19.09 11.36
N ASP A 428 -30.67 -18.18 11.21
CA ASP A 428 -30.60 -17.30 10.03
C ASP A 428 -29.60 -17.80 8.96
N THR A 429 -28.96 -18.96 9.17
CA THR A 429 -28.03 -19.55 8.20
C THR A 429 -28.19 -21.05 8.08
N SER A 430 -28.83 -21.51 7.00
CA SER A 430 -28.92 -22.95 6.67
C SER A 430 -27.61 -23.55 6.13
N PHE A 431 -26.46 -22.86 6.22
CA PHE A 431 -25.23 -23.22 5.47
C PHE A 431 -23.88 -22.88 6.14
N VAL A 432 -23.78 -22.67 7.47
CA VAL A 432 -22.47 -22.43 8.11
C VAL A 432 -21.99 -23.69 8.82
N GLU A 433 -21.07 -24.44 8.18
CA GLU A 433 -20.46 -25.67 8.72
C GLU A 433 -19.23 -25.43 9.62
N SER A 434 -18.88 -24.19 9.97
CA SER A 434 -17.65 -23.92 10.77
C SER A 434 -17.94 -23.29 12.13
N PRO A 435 -17.61 -23.97 13.25
CA PRO A 435 -17.76 -23.44 14.61
C PRO A 435 -16.87 -22.24 14.93
N PHE A 436 -15.84 -21.96 14.12
CA PHE A 436 -14.90 -20.84 14.34
C PHE A 436 -15.43 -19.47 13.90
N LEU A 437 -16.59 -19.42 13.24
CA LEU A 437 -17.28 -18.17 12.87
C LEU A 437 -18.42 -17.80 13.86
N LEU A 438 -18.57 -18.55 14.95
CA LEU A 438 -19.60 -18.36 15.99
C LEU A 438 -19.10 -17.45 17.12
N GLN A 439 -18.66 -16.24 16.80
CA GLN A 439 -18.38 -15.25 17.83
C GLN A 439 -19.56 -14.28 17.88
N GLY A 440 -20.28 -14.26 19.01
CA GLY A 440 -21.23 -13.19 19.31
C GLY A 440 -20.53 -11.83 19.34
N ALA A 441 -21.25 -10.75 19.63
CA ALA A 441 -20.63 -9.43 19.66
C ALA A 441 -19.38 -9.39 20.55
N MET A 442 -18.32 -8.75 20.05
CA MET A 442 -17.07 -8.59 20.78
C MET A 442 -17.18 -7.41 21.73
N ASN A 443 -16.84 -7.62 23.00
CA ASN A 443 -16.74 -6.54 23.98
C ASN A 443 -15.30 -6.01 24.02
N ILE A 444 -15.11 -4.75 23.62
CA ILE A 444 -13.83 -4.04 23.69
C ILE A 444 -13.99 -2.83 24.61
N GLY A 445 -13.50 -2.97 25.85
CA GLY A 445 -13.80 -2.00 26.92
C GLY A 445 -15.30 -1.95 27.18
N ASP A 446 -15.86 -0.74 27.19
CA ASP A 446 -17.30 -0.51 27.42
C ASP A 446 -18.14 -0.56 26.11
N LYS A 447 -17.58 -1.07 25.01
CA LYS A 447 -18.26 -1.13 23.71
C LYS A 447 -18.52 -2.57 23.29
N THR A 448 -19.77 -2.85 22.94
CA THR A 448 -20.20 -4.09 22.28
C THR A 448 -20.18 -3.89 20.77
N ILE A 449 -19.44 -4.75 20.06
CA ILE A 449 -19.21 -4.65 18.60
C ILE A 449 -19.78 -5.89 17.91
N PRO A 450 -20.91 -5.75 17.17
CA PRO A 450 -21.50 -6.86 16.42
C PRO A 450 -20.53 -7.51 15.44
N GLN A 451 -20.64 -8.83 15.26
CA GLN A 451 -19.84 -9.62 14.31
C GLN A 451 -20.75 -10.30 13.29
N PRO A 452 -21.29 -9.56 12.30
CA PRO A 452 -22.13 -10.15 11.27
C PRO A 452 -21.33 -11.17 10.43
N PRO A 453 -21.97 -12.26 9.96
CA PRO A 453 -21.29 -13.25 9.13
C PRO A 453 -20.87 -12.68 7.78
N LEU A 454 -19.76 -13.21 7.25
CA LEU A 454 -19.29 -12.89 5.91
C LEU A 454 -20.23 -13.47 4.85
N LEU A 455 -20.57 -12.66 3.86
CA LEU A 455 -21.36 -13.05 2.71
C LEU A 455 -20.49 -13.23 1.47
N GLN A 456 -20.90 -14.13 0.58
CA GLN A 456 -20.23 -14.30 -0.71
C GLN A 456 -20.38 -13.04 -1.56
N LEU A 457 -19.34 -12.72 -2.35
CA LEU A 457 -19.35 -11.60 -3.30
C LEU A 457 -20.17 -11.90 -4.56
N SER A 458 -21.48 -12.05 -4.38
CA SER A 458 -22.48 -12.28 -5.43
C SER A 458 -23.66 -11.34 -5.23
N VAL A 459 -24.25 -10.85 -6.33
CA VAL A 459 -25.48 -10.05 -6.30
C VAL A 459 -26.65 -10.84 -5.69
N GLU A 460 -26.60 -12.16 -5.73
CA GLU A 460 -27.60 -13.06 -5.10
C GLU A 460 -27.71 -12.86 -3.59
N LYS A 461 -26.66 -12.31 -2.95
CA LYS A 461 -26.66 -11.99 -1.51
C LYS A 461 -27.19 -10.60 -1.21
N LEU A 462 -27.39 -9.75 -2.21
CA LEU A 462 -27.89 -8.39 -2.06
C LEU A 462 -29.41 -8.35 -2.24
N SER A 463 -30.12 -8.46 -1.13
CA SER A 463 -31.58 -8.38 -1.11
C SER A 463 -32.05 -6.92 -1.17
N LYS A 464 -33.14 -6.65 -1.89
CA LYS A 464 -33.64 -5.27 -2.08
C LYS A 464 -34.15 -4.62 -0.79
N ASP A 465 -34.42 -5.41 0.23
CA ASP A 465 -34.91 -5.04 1.57
C ASP A 465 -33.78 -4.86 2.61
N GLY A 466 -32.52 -5.13 2.26
CA GLY A 466 -31.39 -5.06 3.20
C GLY A 466 -30.47 -3.86 3.01
N ALA A 467 -29.56 -3.68 3.96
CA ALA A 467 -28.41 -2.78 3.88
C ALA A 467 -27.12 -3.60 4.07
N PHE A 468 -26.11 -3.34 3.25
CA PHE A 468 -24.92 -4.18 3.18
C PHE A 468 -23.65 -3.34 3.20
N LEU A 469 -22.70 -3.69 4.06
CA LEU A 469 -21.40 -3.05 4.16
C LEU A 469 -20.35 -3.95 3.49
N MET A 470 -19.63 -3.42 2.51
CA MET A 470 -18.47 -4.08 1.92
C MET A 470 -17.19 -3.37 2.37
N ASP A 471 -16.34 -4.07 3.09
CA ASP A 471 -15.00 -3.63 3.44
C ASP A 471 -13.99 -4.14 2.40
N ALA A 472 -13.49 -3.22 1.57
CA ALA A 472 -12.46 -3.47 0.56
C ALA A 472 -11.06 -2.99 1.00
N GLY A 473 -10.85 -2.82 2.32
CA GLY A 473 -9.61 -2.39 2.96
C GLY A 473 -9.31 -0.91 2.79
N SER A 474 -9.14 -0.45 1.54
CA SER A 474 -8.83 0.95 1.21
C SER A 474 -10.07 1.86 1.11
N VAL A 475 -11.26 1.25 1.05
CA VAL A 475 -12.56 1.91 0.95
C VAL A 475 -13.63 0.98 1.51
N MET A 476 -14.65 1.55 2.12
CA MET A 476 -15.86 0.84 2.53
C MET A 476 -17.04 1.33 1.69
N PHE A 477 -17.90 0.40 1.27
CA PHE A 477 -19.13 0.71 0.55
C PHE A 477 -20.33 0.32 1.42
N LEU A 478 -21.27 1.24 1.60
CA LEU A 478 -22.58 0.92 2.15
C LEU A 478 -23.61 0.90 1.01
N TRP A 479 -24.07 -0.29 0.65
CA TRP A 479 -25.14 -0.47 -0.33
C TRP A 479 -26.49 -0.55 0.37
N ILE A 480 -27.45 0.23 -0.10
CA ILE A 480 -28.80 0.29 0.46
C ILE A 480 -29.79 -0.24 -0.58
N GLY A 481 -30.55 -1.26 -0.21
CA GLY A 481 -31.63 -1.79 -1.03
C GLY A 481 -32.78 -0.79 -1.16
N ARG A 482 -33.44 -0.77 -2.33
CA ARG A 482 -34.55 0.15 -2.61
C ARG A 482 -35.73 0.04 -1.63
N ASN A 483 -35.92 -1.15 -1.06
CA ASN A 483 -36.99 -1.48 -0.12
C ASN A 483 -36.45 -1.64 1.31
N CYS A 484 -35.28 -1.06 1.61
CA CYS A 484 -34.67 -1.14 2.95
C CYS A 484 -35.64 -0.62 4.02
N GLU A 485 -35.69 -1.31 5.16
CA GLU A 485 -36.64 -1.02 6.24
C GLU A 485 -36.52 0.43 6.71
N GLN A 486 -37.68 1.08 6.92
CA GLN A 486 -37.77 2.48 7.33
C GLN A 486 -37.03 2.77 8.64
N THR A 487 -36.95 1.78 9.53
CA THR A 487 -36.20 1.86 10.80
C THR A 487 -34.71 2.08 10.55
N PHE A 488 -34.09 1.35 9.62
CA PHE A 488 -32.68 1.54 9.29
C PHE A 488 -32.45 2.91 8.65
N LEU A 489 -33.31 3.30 7.69
CA LEU A 489 -33.20 4.59 7.01
C LEU A 489 -33.31 5.78 7.98
N SER A 490 -34.25 5.73 8.92
CA SER A 490 -34.48 6.82 9.88
C SER A 490 -33.49 6.81 11.05
N GLN A 491 -33.21 5.66 11.66
CA GLN A 491 -32.39 5.59 12.87
C GLN A 491 -30.89 5.53 12.59
N VAL A 492 -30.47 4.91 11.48
CA VAL A 492 -29.05 4.79 11.12
C VAL A 492 -28.63 5.87 10.14
N LEU A 493 -29.41 6.08 9.07
CA LEU A 493 -29.06 7.08 8.05
C LEU A 493 -29.64 8.47 8.33
N GLY A 494 -30.60 8.61 9.24
CA GLY A 494 -31.22 9.90 9.55
C GLY A 494 -32.08 10.47 8.42
N VAL A 495 -32.58 9.65 7.50
CA VAL A 495 -33.40 10.09 6.35
C VAL A 495 -34.82 9.52 6.39
N PRO A 496 -35.82 10.26 5.89
CA PRO A 496 -37.23 9.84 5.97
C PRO A 496 -37.62 8.80 4.92
N SER A 497 -36.82 8.54 3.89
CA SER A 497 -37.10 7.51 2.88
C SER A 497 -35.88 7.22 2.02
N TYR A 498 -35.92 6.15 1.23
CA TYR A 498 -34.86 5.81 0.27
C TYR A 498 -34.57 6.93 -0.73
N ALA A 499 -35.61 7.60 -1.22
CA ALA A 499 -35.49 8.71 -2.17
C ALA A 499 -34.80 9.95 -1.57
N ALA A 500 -34.76 10.07 -0.24
CA ALA A 500 -34.11 11.16 0.47
C ALA A 500 -32.62 10.90 0.77
N ILE A 501 -32.08 9.72 0.40
CA ILE A 501 -30.66 9.43 0.57
C ILE A 501 -29.85 10.33 -0.38
N PRO A 502 -28.95 11.20 0.14
CA PRO A 502 -28.14 12.03 -0.72
C PRO A 502 -27.08 11.20 -1.44
N GLN A 503 -26.81 11.51 -2.71
CA GLN A 503 -25.80 10.80 -3.51
C GLN A 503 -24.39 10.86 -2.88
N ASN A 504 -24.07 11.92 -2.14
CA ASN A 504 -22.80 12.12 -1.46
C ASN A 504 -22.96 12.08 0.07
N MET A 505 -23.69 11.08 0.58
CA MET A 505 -23.83 10.91 2.01
C MET A 505 -22.47 10.61 2.66
N ILE A 506 -22.10 11.41 3.65
CA ILE A 506 -20.94 11.14 4.51
C ILE A 506 -21.50 10.66 5.84
N LEU A 507 -21.33 9.38 6.13
CA LEU A 507 -21.64 8.81 7.45
C LEU A 507 -20.61 9.38 8.43
N ARG A 508 -21.07 10.21 9.37
CA ARG A 508 -20.22 10.83 10.40
C ARG A 508 -20.15 9.97 11.65
#